data_AF-A0A5A7UAH4-F1
#
_entry.id   AF-A0A5A7UAH4-F1
#
_cell.length_a   1.000
_cell.length_b   1.000
_cell.length_c   1.000
_cell.angle_alpha   90.00
_cell.angle_beta   90.00
_cell.angle_gamma   90.00
#
_symmetry.space_group_name_H-M   'P 1'
#
loop_
_entity.id
_entity.type
_entity.pdbx_description
1 polymer ?
#
loop_
_entity_poly.entity_id
_entity_poly.type
_entity_poly.pdbx_seq_one_letter_code
_entity_poly.pdbx_strand_id
1 'polypeptide(L)'
;MFEDESVSEYNERVMEIANANKSLLLGEKIPDSKIVRKVLRSLPRKFDMKVTAIDEAHNNTTLKIDELFGSLLTFEMAIMA
;
A
#
# COMPACT_ATOMS: atom_id res chain seq x y z
N MET A 1 1.40 8.27 -2.15
CA MET A 1 1.26 8.89 -0.83
C MET A 1 1.97 10.23 -0.87
N PHE A 2 1.35 11.30 -0.38
CA PHE A 2 2.03 12.60 -0.23
C PHE A 2 3.02 12.56 0.93
N GLU A 3 4.02 13.46 0.96
CA GLU A 3 5.06 13.46 2.00
C GLU A 3 4.48 13.59 3.42
N ASP A 4 3.44 14.43 3.56
CA ASP A 4 2.78 14.77 4.82
C ASP A 4 1.50 13.93 5.09
N GLU A 5 1.09 13.08 4.15
CA GLU A 5 -0.05 12.16 4.31
C GLU A 5 0.39 11.01 5.24
N SER A 6 -0.45 10.62 6.19
CA SER A 6 -0.22 9.43 7.03
C SER A 6 -0.53 8.14 6.29
N VAL A 7 0.01 7.00 6.76
CA VAL A 7 -0.31 5.69 6.17
C VAL A 7 -1.80 5.37 6.29
N SER A 8 -2.47 5.82 7.36
CA SER A 8 -3.91 5.59 7.56
C SER A 8 -4.76 6.34 6.51
N GLU A 9 -4.51 7.64 6.33
CA GLU A 9 -5.20 8.46 5.32
C GLU A 9 -4.95 7.91 3.91
N TYR A 10 -3.70 7.51 3.64
CA TYR A 10 -3.36 6.92 2.36
C TYR A 10 -4.07 5.58 2.11
N ASN A 11 -4.21 4.74 3.13
CA ASN A 11 -4.94 3.46 3.06
C ASN A 11 -6.41 3.70 2.69
N GLU A 12 -7.08 4.61 3.38
CA GLU A 12 -8.48 4.97 3.11
C GLU A 12 -8.67 5.38 1.65
N ARG A 13 -7.80 6.25 1.13
CA ARG A 13 -7.83 6.71 -0.26
C ARG A 13 -7.60 5.57 -1.27
N VAL A 14 -6.67 4.65 -0.98
CA VAL A 14 -6.43 3.49 -1.83
C VAL A 14 -7.66 2.58 -1.88
N MET A 15 -8.31 2.36 -0.74
CA MET A 15 -9.52 1.54 -0.65
C MET A 15 -10.71 2.20 -1.35
N GLU A 16 -10.87 3.52 -1.22
CA GLU A 16 -11.88 4.27 -1.96
C GLU A 16 -11.70 4.11 -3.48
N ILE A 17 -10.47 4.29 -3.99
CA ILE A 17 -10.16 4.11 -5.42
C ILE A 17 -10.40 2.67 -5.87
N ALA A 18 -9.96 1.68 -5.07
CA ALA A 18 -10.16 0.27 -5.40
C ALA A 18 -11.64 -0.10 -5.46
N ASN A 19 -12.45 0.41 -4.54
CA ASN A 19 -13.89 0.19 -4.49
C ASN A 19 -14.63 0.94 -5.61
N ALA A 20 -14.25 2.18 -5.93
CA ALA A 20 -14.81 2.93 -7.04
C ALA A 20 -14.57 2.21 -8.38
N ASN A 21 -13.37 1.68 -8.59
CA ASN A 21 -13.05 0.88 -9.78
C ASN A 21 -13.89 -0.38 -9.88
N LYS A 22 -14.20 -1.05 -8.76
CA LYS A 22 -15.10 -2.20 -8.76
C LYS A 22 -16.49 -1.85 -9.32
N SER A 23 -16.99 -0.66 -9.00
CA SER A 23 -18.27 -0.17 -9.54
C SER A 23 -18.18 0.13 -11.04
N LEU A 24 -17.06 0.70 -11.50
CA LEU A 24 -16.85 1.07 -12.90
C LEU A 24 -16.60 -0.14 -13.82
N LEU A 25 -15.95 -1.17 -13.29
CA LEU A 25 -15.61 -2.40 -14.03
C LEU A 25 -16.71 -3.47 -13.93
N LEU A 26 -17.98 -3.07 -13.79
CA LEU A 26 -19.14 -3.96 -13.73
C LEU A 26 -19.02 -5.08 -12.67
N GLY A 27 -18.38 -4.78 -11.54
CA GLY A 27 -18.19 -5.72 -10.44
C GLY A 27 -16.82 -6.41 -10.40
N GLU A 28 -15.97 -6.25 -11.43
CA GLU A 28 -14.61 -6.78 -11.40
C GLU A 28 -13.76 -6.04 -10.36
N LYS A 29 -13.16 -6.81 -9.44
CA LYS A 29 -12.22 -6.26 -8.46
C LYS A 29 -10.82 -6.15 -9.08
N ILE A 30 -10.11 -5.08 -8.77
CA ILE A 30 -8.68 -5.00 -9.03
C ILE A 30 -7.98 -6.06 -8.16
N PRO A 31 -7.13 -6.93 -8.72
CA PRO A 31 -6.36 -7.88 -7.93
C PRO A 31 -5.44 -7.20 -6.93
N ASP A 32 -5.38 -7.74 -5.71
CA ASP A 32 -4.54 -7.21 -4.62
C ASP A 32 -3.08 -7.01 -5.05
N SER A 33 -2.51 -7.96 -5.79
CA SER A 33 -1.13 -7.84 -6.29
C SER A 33 -0.91 -6.62 -7.20
N LYS A 34 -1.94 -6.15 -7.93
CA LYS A 34 -1.86 -4.90 -8.70
C LYS A 34 -1.90 -3.68 -7.79
N ILE A 35 -2.71 -3.72 -6.74
CA ILE A 35 -2.82 -2.62 -5.75
C ILE A 35 -1.53 -2.52 -4.94
N VAL A 36 -1.04 -3.63 -4.38
CA VAL A 36 0.23 -3.73 -3.64
C VAL A 36 1.38 -3.12 -4.44
N ARG A 37 1.56 -3.50 -5.70
CA ARG A 37 2.61 -2.92 -6.56
C ARG A 37 2.41 -1.44 -6.86
N LYS A 38 1.18 -0.93 -6.88
CA LYS A 38 0.92 0.50 -7.05
C LYS A 38 1.23 1.26 -5.77
N VAL A 39 0.84 0.71 -4.61
CA VAL A 39 1.15 1.26 -3.29
C VAL A 39 2.66 1.40 -3.14
N LEU A 40 3.42 0.30 -3.25
CA LEU A 40 4.87 0.29 -3.07
C LEU A 40 5.59 1.32 -3.94
N ARG A 41 5.19 1.47 -5.22
CA ARG A 41 5.77 2.47 -6.14
C ARG A 41 5.42 3.92 -5.83
N SER A 42 4.39 4.15 -5.02
CA SER A 42 3.88 5.49 -4.72
C SER A 42 4.22 5.97 -3.31
N LEU A 43 4.95 5.16 -2.54
CA LEU A 43 5.41 5.54 -1.21
C LEU A 43 6.52 6.59 -1.33
N PRO A 44 6.60 7.55 -0.39
CA PRO A 44 7.71 8.50 -0.31
C PRO A 44 9.02 7.81 0.06
N ARG A 45 10.14 8.51 -0.17
CA ARG A 45 11.50 7.98 0.08
C ARG A 45 11.74 7.52 1.52
N LYS A 46 11.01 8.08 2.49
CA LYS A 46 11.07 7.64 3.90
C LYS A 46 10.76 6.14 4.09
N PHE A 47 10.08 5.51 3.12
CA PHE A 47 9.80 4.07 3.11
C PHE A 47 10.74 3.24 2.21
N ASP A 48 11.77 3.81 1.58
CA ASP A 48 12.64 3.07 0.64
C ASP A 48 13.27 1.81 1.27
N MET A 49 13.68 1.91 2.54
CA MET A 49 14.19 0.75 3.30
C MET A 49 13.12 -0.34 3.45
N LYS A 50 11.88 0.06 3.72
CA LYS A 50 10.75 -0.86 3.89
C LYS A 50 10.36 -1.53 2.57
N VAL A 51 10.36 -0.77 1.47
CA VAL A 51 10.11 -1.29 0.11
C VAL A 51 11.17 -2.32 -0.27
N THR A 52 12.45 -1.99 -0.04
CA THR A 52 13.58 -2.90 -0.31
C THR A 52 13.41 -4.23 0.43
N ALA A 53 13.10 -4.19 1.73
CA ALA A 53 12.90 -5.40 2.53
C ALA A 53 11.72 -6.26 2.04
N ILE A 54 10.65 -5.65 1.52
CA ILE A 54 9.50 -6.38 0.95
C ILE A 54 9.87 -7.05 -0.37
N ASP A 55 10.65 -6.38 -1.21
CA ASP A 55 11.10 -6.92 -2.50
C ASP A 55 12.12 -8.05 -2.32
N GLU A 56 13.05 -7.93 -1.38
CA GLU A 56 13.99 -9.01 -1.01
C GLU A 56 13.29 -10.25 -0.47
N ALA A 57 12.18 -10.08 0.25
CA ALA A 57 11.34 -11.18 0.72
C ALA A 57 10.50 -11.84 -0.40
N HIS A 58 10.58 -11.33 -1.66
CA HIS A 58 9.78 -11.77 -2.80
C HIS A 58 8.27 -11.80 -2.56
N ASN A 59 7.79 -10.99 -1.61
CA ASN A 59 6.40 -11.06 -1.14
C ASN A 59 5.44 -10.15 -1.94
N ASN A 60 5.92 -9.35 -2.89
CA ASN A 60 5.08 -8.36 -3.58
C ASN A 60 3.96 -8.96 -4.48
N THR A 61 3.99 -10.27 -4.76
CA THR A 61 2.95 -10.99 -5.53
C THR A 61 1.91 -11.69 -4.67
N THR A 62 2.24 -12.04 -3.43
CA THR A 62 1.42 -12.86 -2.52
C THR A 62 0.91 -12.08 -1.31
N LEU A 63 1.52 -10.94 -1.00
CA LEU A 63 1.16 -10.09 0.14
C LEU A 63 -0.27 -9.55 -0.03
N LYS A 64 -1.07 -9.68 1.04
CA LYS A 64 -2.40 -9.08 1.08
C LYS A 64 -2.29 -7.57 1.33
N ILE A 65 -3.28 -6.82 0.85
CA ILE A 65 -3.34 -5.36 1.06
C ILE A 65 -3.31 -5.01 2.56
N ASP A 66 -4.09 -5.73 3.37
CA ASP A 66 -4.17 -5.48 4.82
C ASP A 66 -2.82 -5.73 5.53
N GLU A 67 -2.10 -6.77 5.11
CA GLU A 67 -0.78 -7.10 5.65
C GLU A 67 0.24 -6.02 5.27
N LEU A 68 0.19 -5.52 4.03
CA LEU A 68 1.03 -4.42 3.56
C LEU A 68 0.79 -3.17 4.42
N PHE A 69 -0.45 -2.72 4.56
CA PHE A 69 -0.77 -1.51 5.31
C PHE A 69 -0.49 -1.64 6.80
N GLY A 70 -0.71 -2.80 7.41
CA GLY A 70 -0.29 -3.04 8.79
C GLY A 70 1.23 -2.93 8.97
N SER A 71 1.99 -3.47 8.01
CA SER A 71 3.46 -3.37 8.01
C SER A 71 3.97 -1.94 7.80
N LEU A 72 3.30 -1.16 6.94
CA LEU A 72 3.61 0.25 6.69
C LEU A 72 3.28 1.11 7.90
N LEU A 73 2.13 0.89 8.55
CA LEU A 73 1.72 1.61 9.75
C LEU A 73 2.70 1.37 10.91
N THR A 74 3.09 0.12 11.13
CA THR A 74 4.09 -0.23 12.16
C THR A 74 5.43 0.47 11.89
N PHE A 75 5.85 0.54 10.62
CA PHE A 75 7.07 1.23 10.24
C PHE A 75 6.96 2.75 10.39
N GLU A 76 5.84 3.35 10.00
CA GLU A 76 5.57 4.78 10.19
C GLU A 76 5.64 5.18 11.67
N MET A 77 5.06 4.37 12.56
CA MET A 77 5.16 4.60 14.01
C MET A 77 6.60 4.51 14.52
N ALA A 78 7.42 3.62 13.95
CA ALA A 78 8.81 3.45 14.36
C ALA A 78 9.73 4.59 13.90
N ILE A 79 9.46 5.22 12.75
CA ILE A 79 10.24 6.36 12.25
C ILE A 79 9.83 7.70 12.89
N MET A 80 8.65 7.76 13.49
CA MET A 80 8.15 8.93 14.22
C MET A 80 8.47 8.90 15.72
N ALA A 81 9.00 7.78 16.24
CA ALA A 81 9.43 7.60 17.63
C ALA A 81 10.85 8.12 17.85
#